data_AF-A0A523TZN5-F1
#
_entry.id   AF-A0A523TZN5-F1
#
_cell.length_a   1.000
_cell.length_b   1.000
_cell.length_c   1.000
_cell.angle_alpha   90.00
_cell.angle_beta   90.00
_cell.angle_gamma   90.00
#
_symmetry.space_group_name_H-M   'P 1'
#
loop_
_entity.id
_entity.type
_entity.pdbx_description
1 polymer ?
#
loop_
_entity_poly.entity_id
_entity_poly.type
_entity_poly.pdbx_seq_one_letter_code
_entity_poly.pdbx_strand_id
1 'polypeptide(L)'
;MKQWIRISFAVSMLALAITPLCATVAPIISGQSLWWIVKRIGLSVDAIESKVDLIDTTTTGASCGVVELGQSSVMGGMLGISTAGSYCLKEDITADITIGSSCVLLDMNGRCVTGTITVSSGSFSVIKNGFVNPPAPSGGAAPPAGIDVAGVFKFFIDNVTVLCVDSASDTPGRHAIQVVGDDVQVRHSTFIAGAGGAFVSTSAGDGGSGIVLTTDASDVLVANCVLIGGDGGDVTGDGGHGIEIVGADNVLID
;
A
#
# COMPACT_ATOMS: atom_id res chain seq x y z
N MET A 1 62.27 82.28 -9.07
CA MET A 1 60.82 82.24 -9.38
C MET A 1 60.47 80.83 -9.82
N LYS A 2 59.53 80.20 -9.12
CA LYS A 2 59.25 78.75 -9.12
C LYS A 2 58.39 78.32 -10.32
N GLN A 3 58.88 77.34 -11.07
CA GLN A 3 58.13 76.54 -12.04
C GLN A 3 57.40 75.41 -11.29
N TRP A 4 56.10 75.24 -11.54
CA TRP A 4 55.30 74.11 -11.05
C TRP A 4 55.09 73.10 -12.18
N ILE A 5 55.69 71.93 -12.04
CA ILE A 5 55.47 70.75 -12.89
C ILE A 5 54.28 69.98 -12.30
N ARG A 6 53.26 69.74 -13.13
CA ARG A 6 52.13 68.85 -12.80
C ARG A 6 52.53 67.42 -13.15
N ILE A 7 52.62 66.55 -12.15
CA ILE A 7 52.69 65.09 -12.32
C ILE A 7 51.28 64.54 -12.03
N SER A 8 50.57 64.16 -13.09
CA SER A 8 49.38 63.33 -13.00
C SER A 8 49.82 61.88 -12.86
N PHE A 9 49.69 61.30 -11.67
CA PHE A 9 49.76 59.85 -11.49
C PHE A 9 48.34 59.32 -11.29
N ALA A 10 47.91 58.53 -12.26
CA ALA A 10 46.67 57.78 -12.24
C ALA A 10 46.74 56.71 -11.14
N VAL A 11 45.90 56.84 -10.11
CA VAL A 11 45.48 55.72 -9.26
C VAL A 11 44.04 55.44 -9.65
N SER A 12 43.89 54.76 -10.78
CA SER A 12 42.64 54.20 -11.26
C SER A 12 42.73 52.68 -11.17
N MET A 13 41.70 52.09 -10.57
CA MET A 13 41.34 50.68 -10.65
C MET A 13 42.29 49.65 -10.03
N LEU A 14 42.09 49.41 -8.73
CA LEU A 14 42.07 48.05 -8.21
C LEU A 14 40.72 47.80 -7.52
N ALA A 15 39.65 47.89 -8.30
CA ALA A 15 38.39 47.25 -7.93
C ALA A 15 38.55 45.77 -8.30
N LEU A 16 38.85 44.96 -7.28
CA LEU A 16 38.86 43.52 -7.35
C LEU A 16 37.43 43.06 -7.69
N ALA A 17 37.12 42.96 -8.99
CA ALA A 17 35.90 42.34 -9.47
C ALA A 17 36.00 40.85 -9.14
N ILE A 18 35.46 40.47 -7.99
CA ILE A 18 35.12 39.08 -7.70
C ILE A 18 33.93 38.77 -8.61
N THR A 19 34.20 38.45 -9.87
CA THR A 19 33.21 37.83 -10.73
C THR A 19 32.89 36.47 -10.12
N PRO A 20 31.63 36.18 -9.72
CA PRO A 20 31.27 34.81 -9.41
C PRO A 20 31.50 34.02 -10.69
N LEU A 21 32.53 33.16 -10.68
CA LEU A 21 32.69 32.09 -11.65
C LEU A 21 31.49 31.17 -11.43
N CYS A 22 30.38 31.50 -12.09
CA CYS A 22 29.26 30.60 -12.26
C CYS A 22 29.79 29.46 -13.10
N ALA A 23 30.25 28.40 -12.43
CA ALA A 23 30.68 27.18 -13.09
C ALA A 23 29.45 26.61 -13.79
N THR A 24 29.34 26.86 -15.10
CA THR A 24 28.37 26.20 -15.95
C THR A 24 28.77 24.74 -16.06
N VAL A 25 28.15 23.91 -15.21
CA VAL A 25 28.29 22.46 -15.29
C VAL A 25 27.70 22.03 -16.63
N ALA A 26 28.57 21.61 -17.55
CA ALA A 26 28.13 21.10 -18.84
C ALA A 26 27.29 19.81 -18.66
N PRO A 27 26.30 19.55 -19.54
CA PRO A 27 25.42 18.40 -19.41
C PRO A 27 26.18 17.07 -19.41
N ILE A 28 25.73 16.12 -18.60
CA ILE A 28 26.24 14.75 -18.57
C ILE A 28 25.82 14.06 -19.86
N ILE A 29 26.79 13.48 -20.57
CA ILE A 29 26.55 12.73 -21.80
C ILE A 29 26.43 11.24 -21.43
N SER A 30 25.38 10.57 -21.91
CA SER A 30 25.17 9.14 -21.68
C SER A 30 26.39 8.33 -22.14
N GLY A 31 26.84 7.38 -21.32
CA GLY A 31 28.01 6.53 -21.59
C GLY A 31 29.36 7.06 -21.05
N GLN A 32 29.40 8.23 -20.40
CA GLN A 32 30.61 8.69 -19.72
C GLN A 32 30.85 7.94 -18.40
N SER A 33 32.09 7.51 -18.17
CA SER A 33 32.50 6.91 -16.89
C SER A 33 32.45 7.94 -15.75
N LEU A 34 32.07 7.50 -14.55
CA LEU A 34 32.01 8.32 -13.34
C LEU A 34 33.29 9.15 -13.11
N TRP A 35 34.46 8.54 -13.35
CA TRP A 35 35.77 9.17 -13.22
C TRP A 35 35.96 10.43 -14.08
N TRP A 36 35.41 10.44 -15.30
CA TRP A 36 35.48 11.59 -16.22
C TRP A 36 34.61 12.76 -15.74
N ILE A 37 33.48 12.45 -15.11
CA ILE A 37 32.60 13.44 -14.50
C ILE A 37 33.31 14.03 -13.28
N VAL A 38 33.81 13.19 -12.37
CA VAL A 38 34.51 13.61 -11.13
C VAL A 38 35.65 14.58 -11.42
N LYS A 39 36.52 14.25 -12.38
CA LYS A 39 37.67 15.09 -12.77
C LYS A 39 37.25 16.46 -13.29
N ARG A 40 36.04 16.59 -13.84
CA ARG A 40 35.52 17.83 -14.43
C ARG A 40 34.90 18.77 -13.40
N ILE A 41 34.27 18.23 -12.36
CA ILE A 41 33.67 19.02 -11.26
C ILE A 41 34.65 19.32 -10.12
N GLY A 42 35.86 18.78 -10.16
CA GLY A 42 36.93 19.09 -9.18
C GLY A 42 36.62 18.62 -7.76
N LEU A 43 35.65 17.72 -7.59
CA LEU A 43 35.37 17.03 -6.34
C LEU A 43 36.23 15.77 -6.26
N SER A 44 36.63 15.35 -5.06
CA SER A 44 37.21 14.01 -4.89
C SER A 44 36.13 12.95 -5.14
N VAL A 45 36.54 11.77 -5.60
CA VAL A 45 35.64 10.60 -5.75
C VAL A 45 34.89 10.35 -4.43
N ASP A 46 35.60 10.45 -3.31
CA ASP A 46 35.05 10.29 -1.95
C ASP A 46 33.88 11.24 -1.63
N ALA A 47 33.94 12.50 -2.11
CA ALA A 47 32.87 13.47 -1.89
C ALA A 47 31.62 13.20 -2.74
N ILE A 48 31.78 12.46 -3.84
CA ILE A 48 30.68 12.01 -4.69
C ILE A 48 30.11 10.70 -4.15
N GLU A 49 30.95 9.74 -3.75
CA GLU A 49 30.50 8.50 -3.11
C GLU A 49 29.68 8.79 -1.84
N SER A 50 30.15 9.71 -0.98
CA SER A 50 29.38 10.13 0.20
C SER A 50 28.04 10.79 -0.12
N LYS A 51 27.92 11.49 -1.26
CA LYS A 51 26.65 12.08 -1.71
C LYS A 51 25.76 11.09 -2.44
N VAL A 52 26.36 10.10 -3.12
CA VAL A 52 25.64 9.00 -3.73
C VAL A 52 25.04 8.12 -2.64
N ASP A 53 25.76 7.82 -1.55
CA ASP A 53 25.20 7.15 -0.37
C ASP A 53 24.07 7.94 0.29
N LEU A 54 24.19 9.28 0.34
CA LEU A 54 23.13 10.14 0.86
C LEU A 54 21.90 10.15 -0.07
N ILE A 55 22.09 10.15 -1.39
CA ILE A 55 21.03 10.05 -2.38
C ILE A 55 20.38 8.67 -2.30
N ASP A 56 21.17 7.60 -2.22
CA ASP A 56 20.69 6.23 -2.14
C ASP A 56 19.84 6.06 -0.88
N THR A 57 20.25 6.61 0.26
CA THR A 57 19.43 6.63 1.49
C THR A 57 18.19 7.53 1.41
N THR A 58 18.18 8.59 0.60
CA THR A 58 16.96 9.42 0.39
C THR A 58 16.02 8.88 -0.69
N THR A 59 16.53 8.10 -1.67
CA THR A 59 15.71 7.47 -2.73
C THR A 59 15.27 6.05 -2.39
N THR A 60 15.97 5.35 -1.50
CA THR A 60 15.52 4.06 -0.94
C THR A 60 14.60 4.24 0.27
N GLY A 61 14.57 5.44 0.87
CA GLY A 61 13.73 5.76 2.03
C GLY A 61 12.27 6.10 1.74
N ALA A 62 11.85 6.24 0.46
CA ALA A 62 10.47 6.58 0.14
C ALA A 62 10.00 5.98 -1.18
N SER A 63 9.60 4.70 -1.16
CA SER A 63 8.64 4.16 -2.15
C SER A 63 7.24 4.01 -1.58
N CYS A 64 7.03 4.34 -0.31
CA CYS A 64 5.76 4.19 0.37
C CYS A 64 5.10 5.58 0.56
N GLY A 65 3.76 5.62 0.71
CA GLY A 65 2.93 6.83 0.74
C GLY A 65 3.38 7.97 1.68
N VAL A 66 2.63 9.08 1.69
CA VAL A 66 2.98 10.32 2.43
C VAL A 66 3.06 10.10 3.95
N VAL A 67 2.26 9.17 4.48
CA VAL A 67 2.17 8.89 5.92
C VAL A 67 2.53 7.44 6.21
N GLU A 68 3.64 7.25 6.93
CA GLU A 68 4.04 5.93 7.41
C GLU A 68 3.20 5.48 8.61
N LEU A 69 2.74 4.24 8.54
CA LEU A 69 1.99 3.53 9.56
C LEU A 69 2.84 2.37 10.08
N GLY A 70 2.90 2.21 11.39
CA GLY A 70 3.49 1.02 12.02
C GLY A 70 2.80 0.69 13.32
N GLN A 71 3.39 -0.20 14.12
CA GLN A 71 2.78 -0.72 15.34
C GLN A 71 2.52 0.38 16.37
N SER A 72 3.31 1.47 16.38
CA SER A 72 3.08 2.64 17.23
C SER A 72 1.79 3.40 16.91
N SER A 73 1.23 3.22 15.70
CA SER A 73 -0.03 3.83 15.28
C SER A 73 -1.26 3.01 15.70
N VAL A 74 -1.04 1.80 16.24
CA VAL A 74 -2.09 0.89 16.71
C VAL A 74 -2.53 1.28 18.12
N MET A 75 -3.83 1.49 18.31
CA MET A 75 -4.43 1.78 19.61
C MET A 75 -5.47 0.71 19.93
N GLY A 76 -5.26 -0.06 20.99
CA GLY A 76 -6.22 -1.09 21.43
C GLY A 76 -6.42 -2.23 20.42
N GLY A 77 -5.41 -2.54 19.60
CA GLY A 77 -5.52 -3.56 18.54
C GLY A 77 -6.14 -3.06 17.24
N MET A 78 -6.41 -1.76 17.12
CA MET A 78 -6.98 -1.15 15.94
C MET A 78 -6.07 -0.04 15.38
N LEU A 79 -6.01 0.06 14.05
CA LEU A 79 -5.41 1.16 13.31
C LEU A 79 -6.50 1.87 12.50
N GLY A 80 -6.86 3.08 12.90
CA GLY A 80 -7.88 3.88 12.22
C GLY A 80 -7.27 4.85 11.20
N ILE A 81 -7.78 4.83 9.96
CA ILE A 81 -7.51 5.82 8.91
C ILE A 81 -8.77 6.66 8.69
N SER A 82 -8.85 7.78 9.39
CA SER A 82 -10.02 8.68 9.39
C SER A 82 -9.85 9.93 8.53
N THR A 83 -8.67 10.14 7.93
CA THR A 83 -8.36 11.29 7.09
C THR A 83 -7.99 10.83 5.69
N ALA A 84 -8.37 11.60 4.67
CA ALA A 84 -7.94 11.37 3.29
C ALA A 84 -6.41 11.49 3.18
N GLY A 85 -5.79 10.66 2.36
CA GLY A 85 -4.34 10.68 2.21
C GLY A 85 -3.76 9.40 1.62
N SER A 86 -2.45 9.41 1.45
CA SER A 86 -1.68 8.24 1.05
C SER A 86 -0.88 7.73 2.24
N TYR A 87 -1.13 6.48 2.60
CA TYR A 87 -0.58 5.80 3.74
C TYR A 87 0.23 4.60 3.28
N CYS A 88 1.25 4.25 4.05
CA CYS A 88 1.99 3.01 3.83
C CYS A 88 2.41 2.32 5.12
N LEU A 89 2.50 1.00 5.06
CA LEU A 89 3.03 0.22 6.17
C LEU A 89 4.56 0.22 6.13
N LYS A 90 5.20 0.66 7.23
CA LYS A 90 6.67 0.59 7.39
C LYS A 90 7.16 -0.79 7.84
N GLU A 91 6.30 -1.52 8.53
CA GLU A 91 6.53 -2.84 9.12
C GLU A 91 5.25 -3.68 9.06
N ASP A 92 5.35 -4.97 9.35
CA ASP A 92 4.18 -5.83 9.52
C ASP A 92 3.37 -5.37 10.74
N ILE A 93 2.04 -5.37 10.64
CA ILE A 93 1.15 -4.88 11.70
C ILE A 93 0.28 -6.03 12.20
N THR A 94 0.14 -6.13 13.52
CA THR A 94 -0.88 -6.98 14.16
C THR A 94 -1.97 -6.07 14.74
N ALA A 95 -2.99 -5.81 13.93
CA ALA A 95 -4.13 -4.97 14.27
C ALA A 95 -5.21 -5.10 13.18
N ASP A 96 -6.45 -4.80 13.55
CA ASP A 96 -7.51 -4.55 12.58
C ASP A 96 -7.35 -3.12 12.01
N ILE A 97 -7.47 -2.96 10.70
CA ILE A 97 -7.41 -1.66 10.03
C ILE A 97 -8.82 -1.21 9.70
N THR A 98 -9.17 0.03 10.04
CA THR A 98 -10.45 0.63 9.65
C THR A 98 -10.21 1.88 8.80
N ILE A 99 -10.70 1.87 7.57
CA ILE A 99 -10.72 3.03 6.66
C ILE A 99 -12.11 3.65 6.73
N GLY A 100 -12.18 4.83 7.34
CA GLY A 100 -13.44 5.57 7.53
C GLY A 100 -13.52 6.88 6.73
N SER A 101 -12.64 7.08 5.75
CA SER A 101 -12.56 8.29 4.95
C SER A 101 -12.49 7.98 3.46
N SER A 102 -12.87 8.95 2.64
CA SER A 102 -12.72 8.90 1.18
C SER A 102 -11.29 9.29 0.77
N CYS A 103 -10.91 8.97 -0.47
CA CYS A 103 -9.62 9.32 -1.06
C CYS A 103 -8.44 8.79 -0.24
N VAL A 104 -8.53 7.54 0.22
CA VAL A 104 -7.47 6.87 0.98
C VAL A 104 -6.74 5.91 0.07
N LEU A 105 -5.43 6.08 -0.08
CA LEU A 105 -4.55 5.07 -0.64
C LEU A 105 -3.79 4.38 0.49
N LEU A 106 -4.05 3.10 0.71
CA LEU A 106 -3.28 2.25 1.61
C LEU A 106 -2.36 1.34 0.78
N ASP A 107 -1.07 1.65 0.77
CA ASP A 107 -0.03 0.79 0.19
C ASP A 107 0.59 -0.05 1.29
N MET A 108 0.34 -1.36 1.28
CA MET A 108 0.91 -2.25 2.28
C MET A 108 2.41 -2.50 2.06
N ASN A 109 3.00 -2.03 0.94
CA ASN A 109 4.43 -2.03 0.67
C ASN A 109 5.12 -3.41 0.89
N GLY A 110 4.43 -4.48 0.49
CA GLY A 110 4.86 -5.87 0.67
C GLY A 110 4.78 -6.39 2.10
N ARG A 111 4.19 -5.64 3.03
CA ARG A 111 4.02 -6.02 4.44
C ARG A 111 2.75 -6.84 4.67
N CYS A 112 2.71 -7.47 5.83
CA CYS A 112 1.59 -8.28 6.31
C CYS A 112 0.77 -7.54 7.38
N VAL A 113 -0.56 -7.61 7.24
CA VAL A 113 -1.54 -7.23 8.26
C VAL A 113 -2.10 -8.51 8.87
N THR A 114 -1.75 -8.79 10.12
CA THR A 114 -2.37 -9.88 10.90
C THR A 114 -3.58 -9.31 11.64
N GLY A 115 -4.74 -9.36 10.97
CA GLY A 115 -5.98 -8.71 11.37
C GLY A 115 -6.93 -8.63 10.16
N THR A 116 -8.06 -7.94 10.31
CA THR A 116 -8.96 -7.64 9.18
C THR A 116 -8.78 -6.22 8.68
N ILE A 117 -9.23 -5.95 7.45
CA ILE A 117 -9.38 -4.58 6.94
C ILE A 117 -10.86 -4.30 6.70
N THR A 118 -11.38 -3.27 7.34
CA THR A 118 -12.76 -2.81 7.15
C THR A 118 -12.77 -1.45 6.50
N VAL A 119 -13.50 -1.31 5.40
CA VAL A 119 -13.77 -0.03 4.74
C VAL A 119 -15.24 0.28 4.96
N SER A 120 -15.53 1.07 5.99
CA SER A 120 -16.90 1.33 6.45
C SER A 120 -17.61 2.45 5.70
N SER A 121 -16.82 3.30 5.04
CA SER A 121 -17.29 4.41 4.22
C SER A 121 -16.12 4.95 3.41
N GLY A 122 -16.41 5.39 2.19
CA GLY A 122 -15.39 6.04 1.38
C GLY A 122 -15.68 5.96 -0.10
N SER A 123 -15.25 7.00 -0.82
CA SER A 123 -15.13 6.95 -2.27
C SER A 123 -13.70 7.13 -2.69
N PHE A 124 -13.31 6.55 -3.83
CA PHE A 124 -11.96 6.69 -4.40
C PHE A 124 -10.84 6.19 -3.48
N SER A 125 -11.04 5.03 -2.85
CA SER A 125 -10.03 4.44 -1.98
C SER A 125 -9.37 3.21 -2.63
N VAL A 126 -8.10 2.98 -2.32
CA VAL A 126 -7.26 1.93 -2.91
C VAL A 126 -6.54 1.18 -1.80
N ILE A 127 -6.58 -0.15 -1.82
CA ILE A 127 -5.70 -1.01 -1.04
C ILE A 127 -4.80 -1.78 -2.01
N LYS A 128 -3.49 -1.78 -1.79
CA LYS A 128 -2.57 -2.48 -2.69
C LYS A 128 -1.29 -3.03 -2.06
N ASN A 129 -0.63 -3.91 -2.79
CA ASN A 129 0.74 -4.38 -2.56
C ASN A 129 1.00 -4.97 -1.17
N GLY A 130 0.34 -6.05 -0.79
CA GLY A 130 0.70 -6.72 0.45
C GLY A 130 -0.19 -7.90 0.84
N PHE A 131 -0.11 -8.27 2.10
CA PHE A 131 -0.72 -9.47 2.64
C PHE A 131 -1.70 -9.13 3.76
N VAL A 132 -2.86 -9.77 3.77
CA VAL A 132 -3.80 -9.76 4.88
C VAL A 132 -3.95 -11.19 5.38
N ASN A 133 -3.69 -11.41 6.65
CA ASN A 133 -3.79 -12.70 7.33
C ASN A 133 -4.76 -12.59 8.51
N PRO A 134 -6.08 -12.59 8.26
CA PRO A 134 -7.08 -12.50 9.31
C PRO A 134 -6.97 -13.70 10.26
N PRO A 135 -7.06 -13.50 11.58
CA PRO A 135 -7.04 -14.60 12.53
C PRO A 135 -8.26 -15.52 12.36
N ALA A 136 -8.08 -16.76 12.82
CA ALA A 136 -9.14 -17.77 12.84
C ALA A 136 -10.40 -17.22 13.53
N PRO A 137 -11.57 -17.31 12.90
CA PRO A 137 -12.84 -17.07 13.56
C PRO A 137 -13.00 -17.90 14.82
N SER A 138 -13.69 -17.35 15.81
CA SER A 138 -14.09 -18.06 17.03
C SER A 138 -15.51 -17.65 17.42
N GLY A 139 -16.35 -18.59 17.81
CA GLY A 139 -17.63 -18.30 18.48
C GLY A 139 -18.89 -18.63 17.69
N GLY A 140 -18.85 -19.54 16.73
CA GLY A 140 -20.04 -20.13 16.08
C GLY A 140 -20.82 -19.21 15.13
N ALA A 141 -20.65 -17.89 15.22
CA ALA A 141 -21.20 -16.93 14.28
C ALA A 141 -20.31 -16.77 13.04
N ALA A 142 -20.92 -16.43 11.90
CA ALA A 142 -20.18 -16.09 10.70
C ALA A 142 -19.26 -14.87 10.96
N PRO A 143 -17.95 -15.00 10.73
CA PRO A 143 -17.01 -13.89 10.91
C PRO A 143 -17.17 -12.84 9.80
N PRO A 144 -16.75 -11.58 10.04
CA PRO A 144 -16.57 -10.62 8.94
C PRO A 144 -15.50 -11.12 7.97
N ALA A 145 -15.54 -10.65 6.72
CA ALA A 145 -14.51 -11.01 5.74
C ALA A 145 -13.11 -10.53 6.15
N GLY A 146 -12.08 -11.09 5.52
CA GLY A 146 -10.69 -10.62 5.69
C GLY A 146 -10.51 -9.16 5.28
N ILE A 147 -11.11 -8.81 4.14
CA ILE A 147 -11.35 -7.44 3.72
C ILE A 147 -12.86 -7.25 3.56
N ASP A 148 -13.45 -6.42 4.40
CA ASP A 148 -14.88 -6.09 4.36
C ASP A 148 -15.07 -4.69 3.79
N VAL A 149 -15.69 -4.61 2.61
CA VAL A 149 -15.89 -3.38 1.85
C VAL A 149 -17.37 -3.03 1.90
N ALA A 150 -17.73 -2.03 2.72
CA ALA A 150 -19.12 -1.69 3.00
C ALA A 150 -19.46 -0.23 2.66
N GLY A 151 -20.50 -0.02 1.86
CA GLY A 151 -21.02 1.31 1.53
C GLY A 151 -20.03 2.20 0.79
N VAL A 152 -19.23 1.61 -0.11
CA VAL A 152 -18.21 2.34 -0.88
C VAL A 152 -18.65 2.61 -2.32
N PHE A 153 -18.01 3.59 -2.94
CA PHE A 153 -18.13 3.87 -4.38
C PHE A 153 -16.74 4.11 -4.97
N LYS A 154 -16.37 3.47 -6.09
CA LYS A 154 -15.03 3.59 -6.69
C LYS A 154 -13.93 3.12 -5.76
N PHE A 155 -13.93 1.83 -5.48
CA PHE A 155 -12.95 1.19 -4.60
C PHE A 155 -12.09 0.19 -5.36
N PHE A 156 -10.79 0.19 -5.09
CA PHE A 156 -9.83 -0.64 -5.82
C PHE A 156 -9.00 -1.50 -4.87
N ILE A 157 -8.92 -2.79 -5.15
CA ILE A 157 -7.97 -3.72 -4.55
C ILE A 157 -7.05 -4.22 -5.66
N ASP A 158 -5.73 -4.07 -5.49
CA ASP A 158 -4.75 -4.44 -6.51
C ASP A 158 -3.49 -5.06 -5.89
N ASN A 159 -3.06 -6.21 -6.41
CA ASN A 159 -1.87 -6.90 -5.93
C ASN A 159 -1.90 -7.17 -4.41
N VAL A 160 -3.02 -7.71 -3.92
CA VAL A 160 -3.21 -8.10 -2.52
C VAL A 160 -3.35 -9.61 -2.42
N THR A 161 -2.71 -10.20 -1.40
CA THR A 161 -2.95 -11.60 -1.03
C THR A 161 -3.70 -11.64 0.30
N VAL A 162 -4.87 -12.28 0.32
CA VAL A 162 -5.59 -12.59 1.55
C VAL A 162 -5.50 -14.08 1.81
N LEU A 163 -5.00 -14.44 2.99
CA LEU A 163 -4.94 -15.82 3.47
C LEU A 163 -5.71 -15.88 4.80
N CYS A 164 -6.93 -16.37 4.76
CA CYS A 164 -7.70 -16.56 5.98
C CYS A 164 -7.24 -17.83 6.70
N VAL A 165 -7.05 -17.74 8.02
CA VAL A 165 -6.82 -18.91 8.85
C VAL A 165 -8.14 -19.67 9.03
N ASP A 166 -8.07 -21.00 8.97
CA ASP A 166 -9.20 -21.89 9.17
C ASP A 166 -9.87 -21.67 10.53
N SER A 167 -11.18 -21.79 10.54
CA SER A 167 -11.99 -21.67 11.75
C SER A 167 -11.73 -22.85 12.69
N ALA A 168 -11.78 -22.57 13.99
CA ALA A 168 -11.90 -23.62 14.99
C ALA A 168 -13.38 -23.93 15.26
N SER A 169 -13.69 -25.19 15.62
CA SER A 169 -15.02 -25.68 16.02
C SER A 169 -16.14 -25.50 14.99
N ASP A 170 -17.40 -25.61 15.38
CA ASP A 170 -18.62 -25.37 14.58
C ASP A 170 -18.79 -23.91 14.07
N THR A 171 -17.71 -23.20 13.79
CA THR A 171 -17.70 -21.83 13.26
C THR A 171 -17.53 -21.86 11.73
N PRO A 172 -18.35 -21.13 10.96
CA PRO A 172 -18.14 -20.95 9.53
C PRO A 172 -16.75 -20.39 9.21
N GLY A 173 -16.22 -20.77 8.07
CA GLY A 173 -14.99 -20.26 7.50
C GLY A 173 -15.11 -18.79 7.14
N ARG A 174 -13.97 -18.09 7.13
CA ARG A 174 -13.95 -16.66 6.82
C ARG A 174 -13.90 -16.43 5.32
N HIS A 175 -14.79 -15.60 4.79
CA HIS A 175 -14.67 -15.07 3.43
C HIS A 175 -13.40 -14.23 3.31
N ALA A 176 -12.65 -14.35 2.20
CA ALA A 176 -11.44 -13.54 2.05
C ALA A 176 -11.78 -12.07 1.77
N ILE A 177 -12.77 -11.81 0.91
CA ILE A 177 -13.32 -10.46 0.69
C ILE A 177 -14.85 -10.51 0.60
N GLN A 178 -15.49 -9.51 1.19
CA GLN A 178 -16.90 -9.20 0.99
C GLN A 178 -17.03 -7.79 0.41
N VAL A 179 -17.88 -7.65 -0.62
CA VAL A 179 -18.15 -6.38 -1.29
C VAL A 179 -19.62 -6.04 -1.19
N VAL A 180 -19.89 -4.87 -0.61
CA VAL A 180 -21.18 -4.19 -0.51
C VAL A 180 -20.96 -2.75 -0.99
N GLY A 181 -20.89 -2.53 -2.30
CA GLY A 181 -20.64 -1.22 -2.87
C GLY A 181 -20.53 -1.19 -4.39
N ASP A 182 -20.45 0.02 -4.93
CA ASP A 182 -20.57 0.31 -6.37
C ASP A 182 -19.23 0.65 -7.01
N ASP A 183 -19.02 0.25 -8.27
CA ASP A 183 -17.79 0.52 -9.03
C ASP A 183 -16.55 0.00 -8.28
N VAL A 184 -16.58 -1.28 -7.90
CA VAL A 184 -15.50 -1.95 -7.16
C VAL A 184 -14.67 -2.78 -8.11
N GLN A 185 -13.35 -2.61 -8.06
CA GLN A 185 -12.42 -3.36 -8.90
C GLN A 185 -11.44 -4.16 -8.04
N VAL A 186 -11.39 -5.46 -8.27
CA VAL A 186 -10.49 -6.40 -7.61
C VAL A 186 -9.57 -7.01 -8.67
N ARG A 187 -8.27 -6.73 -8.59
CA ARG A 187 -7.32 -7.09 -9.65
C ARG A 187 -6.03 -7.69 -9.11
N HIS A 188 -5.42 -8.58 -9.91
CA HIS A 188 -4.08 -9.15 -9.67
C HIS A 188 -3.88 -9.70 -8.26
N SER A 189 -4.93 -10.24 -7.65
CA SER A 189 -4.97 -10.57 -6.23
C SER A 189 -5.21 -12.05 -6.02
N THR A 190 -4.73 -12.58 -4.89
CA THR A 190 -4.94 -13.97 -4.49
C THR A 190 -5.79 -13.99 -3.23
N PHE A 191 -6.91 -14.70 -3.25
CA PHE A 191 -7.85 -14.78 -2.13
C PHE A 191 -8.07 -16.24 -1.77
N ILE A 192 -7.64 -16.61 -0.55
CA ILE A 192 -7.81 -17.94 0.02
C ILE A 192 -8.66 -17.77 1.27
N ALA A 193 -9.91 -18.22 1.17
CA ALA A 193 -10.85 -18.19 2.27
C ALA A 193 -10.54 -19.29 3.30
N GLY A 194 -11.00 -19.10 4.53
CA GLY A 194 -10.75 -20.04 5.62
C GLY A 194 -11.73 -21.21 5.55
N ALA A 195 -11.29 -22.41 5.90
CA ALA A 195 -12.17 -23.55 6.06
C ALA A 195 -13.13 -23.35 7.25
N GLY A 196 -14.32 -23.94 7.15
CA GLY A 196 -15.23 -24.11 8.26
C GLY A 196 -14.64 -25.09 9.27
N GLY A 197 -14.83 -24.82 10.56
CA GLY A 197 -14.21 -25.68 11.56
C GLY A 197 -14.99 -26.98 11.78
N ALA A 198 -14.27 -27.96 12.33
CA ALA A 198 -14.77 -29.31 12.52
C ALA A 198 -15.86 -29.42 13.60
N PHE A 199 -16.70 -30.44 13.41
CA PHE A 199 -17.89 -30.75 14.19
C PHE A 199 -17.59 -31.02 15.68
N VAL A 200 -18.17 -30.20 16.58
CA VAL A 200 -18.32 -30.53 18.02
C VAL A 200 -19.80 -30.63 18.44
N SER A 201 -20.72 -30.14 17.61
CA SER A 201 -22.18 -30.09 17.82
C SER A 201 -22.91 -30.45 16.52
N THR A 202 -24.24 -30.50 16.49
CA THR A 202 -25.07 -31.02 15.36
C THR A 202 -24.90 -30.36 13.98
N SER A 203 -24.07 -29.31 13.85
CA SER A 203 -23.77 -28.66 12.58
C SER A 203 -22.29 -28.30 12.52
N ALA A 204 -21.60 -28.70 11.46
CA ALA A 204 -20.27 -28.18 11.13
C ALA A 204 -20.36 -26.80 10.45
N GLY A 205 -19.28 -26.01 10.50
CA GLY A 205 -19.23 -24.73 9.81
C GLY A 205 -19.04 -24.90 8.32
N ASP A 206 -19.71 -24.08 7.51
CA ASP A 206 -19.45 -24.02 6.06
C ASP A 206 -18.09 -23.35 5.79
N GLY A 207 -17.44 -23.66 4.67
CA GLY A 207 -16.23 -22.99 4.22
C GLY A 207 -16.49 -21.55 3.77
N GLY A 208 -15.49 -20.68 3.91
CA GLY A 208 -15.59 -19.31 3.42
C GLY A 208 -15.45 -19.22 1.89
N SER A 209 -16.10 -18.26 1.27
CA SER A 209 -15.92 -17.92 -0.15
C SER A 209 -14.73 -16.96 -0.38
N GLY A 210 -14.01 -17.11 -1.50
CA GLY A 210 -12.93 -16.21 -1.90
C GLY A 210 -13.43 -14.76 -2.02
N ILE A 211 -14.44 -14.53 -2.86
CA ILE A 211 -15.15 -13.24 -2.97
C ILE A 211 -16.64 -13.43 -2.77
N VAL A 212 -17.26 -12.60 -1.93
CA VAL A 212 -18.73 -12.50 -1.81
C VAL A 212 -19.20 -11.13 -2.29
N LEU A 213 -20.11 -11.11 -3.26
CA LEU A 213 -20.79 -9.91 -3.73
C LEU A 213 -22.24 -9.93 -3.22
N THR A 214 -22.59 -9.00 -2.32
CA THR A 214 -23.90 -8.99 -1.65
C THR A 214 -24.92 -8.09 -2.39
N THR A 215 -26.12 -7.92 -1.80
CA THR A 215 -27.32 -7.30 -2.41
C THR A 215 -27.21 -5.82 -2.79
N ASP A 216 -26.09 -5.16 -2.54
CA ASP A 216 -25.87 -3.75 -2.91
C ASP A 216 -24.56 -3.57 -3.70
N ALA A 217 -23.98 -4.65 -4.22
CA ALA A 217 -22.80 -4.55 -5.06
C ALA A 217 -23.20 -4.30 -6.51
N SER A 218 -22.72 -3.23 -7.14
CA SER A 218 -22.96 -2.98 -8.56
C SER A 218 -21.70 -2.54 -9.32
N ASP A 219 -21.66 -2.83 -10.62
CA ASP A 219 -20.54 -2.48 -11.50
C ASP A 219 -19.20 -3.03 -10.98
N VAL A 220 -19.20 -4.29 -10.57
CA VAL A 220 -18.02 -4.95 -9.99
C VAL A 220 -17.17 -5.61 -11.07
N LEU A 221 -15.87 -5.32 -11.06
CA LEU A 221 -14.87 -6.01 -11.88
C LEU A 221 -13.98 -6.91 -11.00
N VAL A 222 -13.92 -8.20 -11.31
CA VAL A 222 -12.93 -9.14 -10.76
C VAL A 222 -12.05 -9.60 -11.91
N ALA A 223 -10.78 -9.20 -11.94
CA ALA A 223 -9.90 -9.52 -13.06
C ALA A 223 -8.53 -10.07 -12.61
N ASN A 224 -8.02 -11.08 -13.31
CA ASN A 224 -6.68 -11.64 -13.08
C ASN A 224 -6.44 -12.06 -11.62
N CYS A 225 -7.45 -12.67 -10.98
CA CYS A 225 -7.38 -13.10 -9.60
C CYS A 225 -7.28 -14.62 -9.46
N VAL A 226 -6.63 -15.09 -8.39
CA VAL A 226 -6.64 -16.50 -7.97
C VAL A 226 -7.56 -16.62 -6.77
N LEU A 227 -8.62 -17.43 -6.90
CA LEU A 227 -9.70 -17.52 -5.91
C LEU A 227 -9.84 -18.96 -5.43
N ILE A 228 -9.74 -19.16 -4.13
CA ILE A 228 -9.84 -20.48 -3.48
C ILE A 228 -10.84 -20.34 -2.32
N GLY A 229 -11.95 -21.07 -2.42
CA GLY A 229 -12.89 -21.24 -1.31
C GLY A 229 -12.32 -22.15 -0.23
N GLY A 230 -12.75 -21.97 1.01
CA GLY A 230 -12.38 -22.84 2.12
C GLY A 230 -13.15 -24.16 2.09
N ASP A 231 -12.60 -25.22 2.68
CA ASP A 231 -13.34 -26.47 2.84
C ASP A 231 -14.47 -26.30 3.87
N GLY A 232 -15.54 -27.09 3.72
CA GLY A 232 -16.55 -27.22 4.77
C GLY A 232 -16.01 -28.04 5.94
N GLY A 233 -16.55 -27.81 7.13
CA GLY A 233 -16.28 -28.65 8.28
C GLY A 233 -16.87 -30.07 8.10
N ASP A 234 -16.37 -31.02 8.89
CA ASP A 234 -16.73 -32.44 8.79
C ASP A 234 -18.24 -32.72 8.63
N VAL A 235 -18.57 -33.75 7.84
CA VAL A 235 -19.89 -34.40 7.66
C VAL A 235 -21.06 -33.57 7.11
N THR A 236 -21.19 -32.28 7.44
CA THR A 236 -22.35 -31.46 7.02
C THR A 236 -22.03 -30.05 6.56
N GLY A 237 -20.79 -29.58 6.70
CA GLY A 237 -20.41 -28.24 6.25
C GLY A 237 -20.27 -28.22 4.73
N ASP A 238 -20.88 -27.24 4.08
CA ASP A 238 -20.69 -27.02 2.66
C ASP A 238 -19.30 -26.39 2.43
N GLY A 239 -18.66 -26.73 1.32
CA GLY A 239 -17.45 -26.04 0.89
C GLY A 239 -17.74 -24.60 0.45
N GLY A 240 -16.75 -23.74 0.58
CA GLY A 240 -16.81 -22.36 0.12
C GLY A 240 -16.67 -22.23 -1.40
N HIS A 241 -17.06 -21.08 -1.92
CA HIS A 241 -16.98 -20.78 -3.36
C HIS A 241 -15.72 -19.97 -3.71
N GLY A 242 -15.27 -20.04 -4.97
CA GLY A 242 -14.29 -19.06 -5.46
C GLY A 242 -14.89 -17.65 -5.48
N ILE A 243 -16.05 -17.51 -6.11
CA ILE A 243 -16.89 -16.30 -6.11
C ILE A 243 -18.32 -16.71 -5.80
N GLU A 244 -18.95 -15.96 -4.90
CA GLU A 244 -20.37 -16.06 -4.55
C GLU A 244 -21.07 -14.74 -4.87
N ILE A 245 -22.12 -14.80 -5.70
CA ILE A 245 -22.91 -13.63 -6.10
C ILE A 245 -24.31 -13.79 -5.50
N VAL A 246 -24.58 -13.08 -4.41
CA VAL A 246 -25.84 -13.19 -3.65
C VAL A 246 -26.89 -12.20 -4.17
N GLY A 247 -26.46 -11.03 -4.66
CA GLY A 247 -27.39 -10.02 -5.17
C GLY A 247 -26.73 -8.82 -5.85
N ALA A 248 -25.69 -9.07 -6.64
CA ALA A 248 -24.95 -8.00 -7.32
C ALA A 248 -25.43 -7.76 -8.77
N ASP A 249 -25.31 -6.52 -9.23
CA ASP A 249 -25.64 -6.10 -10.59
C ASP A 249 -24.37 -5.78 -11.41
N ASN A 250 -24.41 -6.02 -12.73
CA ASN A 250 -23.32 -5.69 -13.67
C ASN A 250 -21.93 -6.20 -13.25
N VAL A 251 -21.85 -7.47 -12.87
CA VAL A 251 -20.57 -8.11 -12.50
C VAL A 251 -19.84 -8.58 -13.75
N LEU A 252 -18.59 -8.16 -13.92
CA LEU A 252 -17.65 -8.65 -14.93
C LEU A 252 -16.53 -9.44 -14.25
N ILE A 253 -16.31 -10.67 -14.72
CA ILE A 253 -15.22 -11.55 -14.28
C ILE A 253 -14.32 -11.81 -15.50
N ASP A 254 -13.03 -11.47 -15.39
CA ASP A 254 -12.01 -11.57 -16.46
C ASP A 254 -10.76 -12.36 -16.03
#